data_AF-A0A5N9AJA3-F1
#
_entry.id   AF-A0A5N9AJA3-F1
#
_cell.length_a   1.000
_cell.length_b   1.000
_cell.length_c   1.000
_cell.angle_alpha   90.00
_cell.angle_beta   90.00
_cell.angle_gamma   90.00
#
_symmetry.space_group_name_H-M   'P 1'
#
loop_
_entity.id
_entity.type
_entity.pdbx_description
1 polymer ?
#
loop_
_entity_poly.entity_id
_entity_poly.type
_entity_poly.pdbx_seq_one_letter_code
_entity_poly.pdbx_strand_id
1 'polypeptide(L)'
;MSLIETQIQSSTNIAIVGISQNPDRDSHKVAKYLQENGYRIIPVNQAIPRILGEASYPNLKSIPFQVDLVNIFKKPDTIGPIIDQSIEMGVKHIWMQDGIYNEEYAAKARSAGISVTMDQCIMREHIRLFNSK
;
A
#
# COMPACT_ATOMS: atom_id res chain seq x y z
N MET A 1 12.53 -16.10 -5.94
CA MET A 1 11.28 -15.47 -5.48
C MET A 1 10.83 -14.49 -6.55
N SER A 2 9.53 -14.43 -6.83
CA SER A 2 9.00 -13.40 -7.75
C SER A 2 9.09 -12.00 -7.11
N LEU A 3 8.96 -10.93 -7.91
CA LEU A 3 8.90 -9.56 -7.39
C LEU A 3 7.76 -9.42 -6.37
N ILE A 4 6.58 -9.91 -6.70
CA ILE A 4 5.38 -9.85 -5.86
C ILE A 4 5.60 -10.59 -4.54
N GLU A 5 6.12 -11.81 -4.60
CA GLU A 5 6.41 -12.61 -3.42
C GLU A 5 7.42 -11.90 -2.51
N THR A 6 8.47 -11.33 -3.09
CA THR A 6 9.49 -10.56 -2.35
C THR A 6 8.83 -9.38 -1.63
N GLN A 7 8.07 -8.55 -2.35
CA GLN A 7 7.41 -7.38 -1.78
C GLN A 7 6.51 -7.73 -0.61
N ILE A 8 5.75 -8.82 -0.70
CA ILE A 8 4.82 -9.24 0.35
C ILE A 8 5.61 -9.79 1.55
N GLN A 9 6.55 -10.72 1.34
CA GLN A 9 7.29 -11.36 2.43
C GLN A 9 8.25 -10.41 3.17
N SER A 10 8.84 -9.43 2.48
CA SER A 10 9.78 -8.48 3.10
C SER A 10 9.12 -7.25 3.70
N SER A 11 7.78 -7.19 3.75
CA SER A 11 7.02 -6.09 4.33
C SER A 11 6.39 -6.48 5.66
N THR A 12 6.45 -5.59 6.65
CA THR A 12 5.70 -5.73 7.91
C THR A 12 4.79 -4.53 8.12
N ASN A 13 5.31 -3.32 7.84
CA ASN A 13 4.58 -2.06 7.97
C ASN A 13 4.02 -1.62 6.61
N ILE A 14 2.70 -1.72 6.43
CA ILE A 14 2.03 -1.42 5.17
C ILE A 14 1.15 -0.17 5.31
N ALA A 15 1.48 0.89 4.59
CA ALA A 15 0.64 2.08 4.51
C ALA A 15 -0.51 1.88 3.50
N ILE A 16 -1.75 2.09 3.93
CA ILE A 16 -2.95 1.96 3.08
C ILE A 16 -3.45 3.36 2.73
N VAL A 17 -3.08 3.84 1.54
CA VAL A 17 -3.41 5.19 1.07
C VAL A 17 -4.78 5.20 0.41
N GLY A 18 -5.68 6.04 0.95
CA GLY A 18 -7.06 6.12 0.46
C GLY A 18 -8.00 5.10 1.07
N ILE A 19 -7.67 4.57 2.25
CA ILE A 19 -8.56 3.68 3.01
C ILE A 19 -9.92 4.32 3.29
N SER A 20 -10.97 3.50 3.21
CA SER A 20 -12.36 3.89 3.51
C SER A 20 -12.86 3.24 4.80
N GLN A 21 -13.69 3.97 5.56
CA GLN A 21 -14.43 3.41 6.70
C GLN A 21 -15.55 2.45 6.29
N ASN A 22 -16.02 2.51 5.05
CA ASN A 22 -17.07 1.61 4.58
C ASN A 22 -16.50 0.17 4.41
N PRO A 23 -17.02 -0.82 5.17
CA PRO A 23 -16.55 -2.21 5.09
C PRO A 23 -16.71 -2.87 3.71
N ASP A 24 -17.59 -2.35 2.86
CA ASP A 24 -17.81 -2.89 1.52
C ASP A 24 -16.72 -2.49 0.53
N ARG A 25 -15.93 -1.46 0.84
CA ARG A 25 -14.88 -0.94 -0.05
C ARG A 25 -13.63 -1.82 0.03
N ASP A 26 -13.01 -2.06 -1.13
CA ASP A 26 -11.84 -2.95 -1.24
C ASP A 26 -10.69 -2.52 -0.34
N SER A 27 -10.44 -1.21 -0.22
CA SER A 27 -9.42 -0.68 0.67
C SER A 27 -9.61 -1.09 2.14
N HIS A 28 -10.86 -1.25 2.58
CA HIS A 28 -11.17 -1.69 3.94
C HIS A 28 -10.98 -3.20 4.08
N LYS A 29 -11.53 -3.97 3.13
CA LYS A 29 -11.43 -5.43 3.11
C LYS A 29 -9.97 -5.90 3.05
N VAL A 30 -9.18 -5.34 2.13
CA VAL A 30 -7.77 -5.66 1.96
C VAL A 30 -6.96 -5.27 3.20
N ALA A 31 -7.18 -4.08 3.76
CA ALA A 31 -6.51 -3.66 4.99
C ALA A 31 -6.79 -4.61 6.15
N LYS A 32 -8.07 -4.94 6.38
CA LYS A 32 -8.48 -5.87 7.43
C LYS A 32 -7.87 -7.27 7.21
N TYR A 33 -7.92 -7.80 6.00
CA TYR A 33 -7.31 -9.08 5.66
C TYR A 33 -5.81 -9.10 5.97
N LEU A 34 -5.06 -8.07 5.54
CA LEU A 34 -3.62 -8.00 5.82
C LEU A 34 -3.35 -7.92 7.33
N GLN A 35 -4.16 -7.17 8.09
CA GLN A 35 -4.04 -7.12 9.55
C GLN A 35 -4.26 -8.49 10.20
N GLU A 36 -5.27 -9.25 9.73
CA GLU A 36 -5.56 -10.62 10.19
C GLU A 36 -4.45 -11.62 9.81
N ASN A 37 -3.64 -11.31 8.79
CA ASN A 37 -2.48 -12.11 8.37
C ASN A 37 -1.15 -11.59 8.92
N GLY A 38 -1.18 -10.75 9.97
CA GLY A 38 0.01 -10.38 10.74
C GLY A 38 0.77 -9.16 10.25
N TYR A 39 0.28 -8.46 9.22
CA TYR A 39 0.87 -7.18 8.82
C TYR A 39 0.38 -6.05 9.72
N ARG A 40 1.27 -5.09 10.01
CA ARG A 40 0.87 -3.84 10.66
C ARG A 40 0.36 -2.88 9.59
N ILE A 41 -0.92 -2.53 9.69
CA ILE A 41 -1.56 -1.61 8.76
C ILE A 41 -1.45 -0.18 9.27
N ILE A 42 -1.11 0.74 8.37
CA ILE A 42 -0.96 2.17 8.66
C ILE A 42 -1.96 2.94 7.78
N PRO A 43 -3.14 3.26 8.30
CA PRO A 43 -4.15 3.99 7.55
C PRO A 43 -3.66 5.38 7.14
N VAL A 44 -3.86 5.77 5.87
CA VAL A 44 -3.55 7.12 5.39
C VAL A 44 -4.78 7.73 4.73
N ASN A 45 -5.50 8.54 5.51
CA ASN A 45 -6.64 9.33 5.06
C ASN A 45 -6.90 10.50 6.04
N GLN A 46 -6.79 11.74 5.57
CA GLN A 46 -6.99 12.97 6.35
C GLN A 46 -8.38 13.09 7.00
N ALA A 47 -9.42 12.54 6.39
CA ALA A 47 -10.80 12.64 6.89
C ALA A 47 -11.12 11.62 7.99
N ILE A 48 -10.24 10.65 8.23
CA ILE A 48 -10.46 9.53 9.14
C ILE A 48 -9.38 9.62 10.23
N PRO A 49 -9.72 9.83 11.51
CA PRO A 49 -8.71 9.89 12.57
C PRO A 49 -8.27 8.50 13.07
N ARG A 50 -9.16 7.51 13.03
CA ARG A 50 -8.91 6.13 13.45
C ARG A 50 -9.76 5.15 12.66
N ILE A 51 -9.21 3.99 12.33
CA ILE A 51 -9.88 2.91 11.60
C ILE A 51 -9.15 1.59 11.85
N LEU A 52 -9.90 0.48 11.95
CA LEU A 52 -9.34 -0.86 12.22
C LEU A 52 -8.41 -0.91 13.46
N GLY A 53 -8.75 -0.12 14.49
CA GLY A 53 -7.95 -0.01 15.71
C GLY A 53 -6.71 0.88 15.61
N GLU A 54 -6.35 1.33 14.42
CA GLU A 54 -5.12 2.07 14.14
C GLU A 54 -5.36 3.58 13.99
N ALA A 55 -4.40 4.39 14.44
CA ALA A 55 -4.39 5.83 14.15
C ALA A 55 -4.15 6.06 12.65
N SER A 56 -4.92 6.97 12.06
CA SER A 56 -4.82 7.30 10.64
C SER A 56 -4.10 8.62 10.45
N TYR A 57 -3.22 8.67 9.44
CA TYR A 57 -2.39 9.81 9.14
C TYR A 57 -2.96 10.59 7.95
N PRO A 58 -2.82 11.92 7.91
CA PRO A 58 -3.36 12.72 6.82
C PRO A 58 -2.59 12.52 5.50
N ASN A 59 -1.32 12.14 5.57
CA ASN A 59 -0.44 11.86 4.45
C ASN A 59 0.70 10.94 4.90
N LEU A 60 1.50 10.45 3.95
CA LEU A 60 2.58 9.50 4.22
C LEU A 60 3.69 10.13 5.08
N LYS A 61 4.05 11.40 4.79
CA LYS A 61 5.09 12.14 5.54
C LYS A 61 4.77 12.35 7.03
N SER A 62 3.50 12.24 7.41
CA SER A 62 3.09 12.39 8.81
C SER A 62 3.32 11.13 9.65
N ILE A 63 3.73 10.01 9.04
CA ILE A 63 4.00 8.75 9.72
C ILE A 63 5.38 8.84 10.40
N PRO A 64 5.49 8.75 11.74
CA PRO A 64 6.74 8.98 12.47
C PRO A 64 7.63 7.73 12.56
N PHE A 65 7.39 6.71 11.74
CA PHE A 65 8.12 5.44 11.74
C PHE A 65 8.19 4.86 10.34
N GLN A 66 9.06 3.87 10.16
CA GLN A 66 9.35 3.28 8.85
C GLN A 66 8.13 2.57 8.23
N VAL A 67 7.91 2.82 6.94
CA VAL A 67 6.95 2.13 6.07
C VAL A 67 7.73 1.26 5.09
N ASP A 68 7.40 -0.03 5.00
CA ASP A 68 8.06 -0.94 4.06
C ASP A 68 7.38 -0.89 2.68
N LEU A 69 6.04 -0.87 2.68
CA LEU A 69 5.22 -0.90 1.47
C LEU A 69 4.09 0.13 1.52
N VAL A 70 3.94 0.89 0.44
CA VAL A 70 2.81 1.81 0.23
C VAL A 70 1.80 1.18 -0.72
N ASN A 71 0.61 0.91 -0.22
CA ASN A 71 -0.50 0.28 -0.94
C ASN A 71 -1.58 1.33 -1.30
N ILE A 72 -1.82 1.53 -2.59
CA ILE A 72 -2.55 2.69 -3.11
C ILE A 72 -3.94 2.28 -3.62
N PHE A 73 -4.99 2.93 -3.09
CA PHE A 73 -6.40 2.79 -3.52
C PHE A 73 -6.97 4.11 -4.09
N LYS A 74 -6.10 5.01 -4.54
CA LYS A 74 -6.45 6.32 -5.10
C LYS A 74 -6.44 6.29 -6.63
N LYS A 75 -7.23 7.18 -7.25
CA LYS A 75 -7.27 7.30 -8.72
C LYS A 75 -5.90 7.71 -9.28
N PRO A 76 -5.54 7.27 -10.51
CA PRO A 76 -4.26 7.60 -11.15
C PRO A 76 -3.84 9.07 -11.08
N ASP A 77 -4.76 10.00 -11.27
CA ASP A 77 -4.49 11.45 -11.28
C ASP A 77 -4.01 12.00 -9.93
N THR A 78 -4.21 11.25 -8.85
CA THR A 78 -3.83 11.64 -7.48
C THR A 78 -2.60 10.91 -6.96
N ILE A 79 -1.94 10.12 -7.82
CA ILE A 79 -0.81 9.25 -7.43
C ILE A 79 0.51 10.01 -7.37
N GLY A 80 0.73 11.02 -8.20
CA GLY A 80 2.00 11.76 -8.24
C GLY A 80 2.53 12.18 -6.86
N PRO A 81 1.75 12.90 -6.04
CA PRO A 81 2.17 13.27 -4.69
C PRO A 81 2.43 12.09 -3.75
N ILE A 82 1.76 10.95 -3.96
CA ILE A 82 1.98 9.72 -3.17
C ILE A 82 3.34 9.12 -3.51
N ILE A 83 3.69 9.10 -4.79
CA ILE A 83 5.00 8.60 -5.27
C ILE A 83 6.12 9.48 -4.75
N ASP A 84 5.97 10.79 -4.84
CA ASP A 84 6.98 11.74 -4.35
C ASP A 84 7.24 11.57 -2.85
N GLN A 85 6.17 11.43 -2.07
CA GLN A 85 6.29 11.14 -0.63
C GLN A 85 6.95 9.79 -0.36
N SER A 86 6.62 8.77 -1.15
CA SER A 86 7.19 7.43 -1.03
C SER A 86 8.71 7.44 -1.31
N ILE A 87 9.13 8.19 -2.33
CA ILE A 87 10.55 8.41 -2.67
C ILE A 87 11.27 9.13 -1.53
N GLU A 88 10.70 10.23 -1.03
CA GLU A 88 11.32 11.00 0.05
C GLU A 88 11.45 10.21 1.36
N MET A 89 10.49 9.33 1.64
CA MET A 89 10.53 8.42 2.80
C MET A 89 11.47 7.22 2.60
N GLY A 90 11.95 6.97 1.38
CA GLY A 90 12.79 5.81 1.07
C GLY A 90 12.08 4.47 1.30
N VAL A 91 10.78 4.38 1.01
CA VAL A 91 10.05 3.10 1.14
C VAL A 91 10.59 2.08 0.14
N LYS A 92 10.53 0.80 0.47
CA LYS A 92 11.10 -0.26 -0.38
C LYS A 92 10.18 -0.61 -1.55
N HIS A 93 8.87 -0.56 -1.29
CA HIS A 93 7.87 -1.11 -2.20
C HIS A 93 6.68 -0.16 -2.37
N ILE A 94 6.20 -0.05 -3.61
CA ILE A 94 4.92 0.55 -3.94
C ILE A 94 4.04 -0.51 -4.60
N TRP A 95 2.78 -0.51 -4.21
CA TRP A 95 1.76 -1.40 -4.72
C TRP A 95 0.54 -0.59 -5.16
N MET A 96 0.30 -0.55 -6.47
CA MET A 96 -0.90 0.04 -7.04
C MET A 96 -1.96 -1.05 -7.24
N GLN A 97 -3.12 -0.87 -6.61
CA GLN A 97 -4.20 -1.87 -6.61
C GLN A 97 -4.86 -2.03 -7.98
N ASP A 98 -5.80 -2.97 -8.06
CA ASP A 98 -6.60 -3.24 -9.27
C ASP A 98 -7.16 -1.95 -9.90
N GLY A 99 -7.02 -1.81 -11.21
CA GLY A 99 -7.45 -0.66 -11.99
C GLY A 99 -6.52 0.56 -11.87
N ILE A 100 -5.40 0.44 -11.17
CA ILE A 100 -4.42 1.52 -11.01
C ILE A 100 -3.13 1.14 -11.73
N TYR A 101 -2.95 1.74 -12.90
CA TYR A 101 -1.78 1.58 -13.75
C TYR A 101 -1.28 2.95 -14.20
N ASN A 102 0.01 3.24 -13.96
CA ASN A 102 0.65 4.44 -14.47
C ASN A 102 2.17 4.19 -14.61
N GLU A 103 2.60 3.93 -15.85
CA GLU A 103 3.99 3.58 -16.14
C GLU A 103 4.96 4.74 -15.90
N GLU A 104 4.55 5.99 -16.12
CA GLU A 104 5.38 7.18 -15.86
C GLU A 104 5.75 7.26 -14.37
N TYR A 105 4.76 7.14 -13.49
CA TYR A 105 4.98 7.15 -12.05
C TYR A 105 5.72 5.90 -11.55
N ALA A 106 5.46 4.74 -12.16
CA ALA A 106 6.21 3.53 -11.84
C ALA A 106 7.69 3.66 -12.22
N ALA A 107 7.99 4.20 -13.41
CA ALA A 107 9.36 4.45 -13.87
C ALA A 107 10.08 5.46 -12.96
N LYS A 108 9.39 6.52 -12.52
CA LYS A 108 9.91 7.48 -11.55
C LYS A 108 10.31 6.81 -10.24
N ALA A 109 9.42 6.00 -9.65
CA ALA A 109 9.70 5.28 -8.41
C ALA A 109 10.83 4.25 -8.56
N ARG A 110 10.85 3.49 -9.67
CA ARG A 110 11.92 2.53 -9.96
C ARG A 110 13.28 3.20 -10.13
N SER A 111 13.33 4.38 -10.74
CA SER A 111 14.57 5.16 -10.89
C SER A 111 15.12 5.63 -9.53
N ALA A 112 14.26 5.75 -8.52
CA ALA A 112 14.64 6.02 -7.14
C ALA A 112 14.96 4.74 -6.32
N GLY A 113 15.00 3.56 -6.96
CA GLY A 113 15.30 2.29 -6.31
C GLY A 113 14.11 1.62 -5.63
N ILE A 114 12.89 2.11 -5.83
CA ILE A 114 11.67 1.54 -5.24
C ILE A 114 11.08 0.51 -6.19
N SER A 115 10.76 -0.68 -5.68
CA SER A 115 10.11 -1.71 -6.50
C SER A 115 8.60 -1.43 -6.60
N VAL A 116 8.04 -1.63 -7.79
CA VAL A 116 6.64 -1.25 -8.08
C VAL A 116 5.88 -2.42 -8.69
N THR A 117 4.75 -2.77 -8.07
CA THR A 117 3.72 -3.63 -8.65
C THR A 117 2.49 -2.79 -8.96
N MET A 118 1.85 -3.03 -10.11
CA MET A 118 0.68 -2.28 -10.57
C MET A 118 -0.44 -3.21 -10.99
N ASP A 119 -1.67 -2.70 -10.96
CA ASP A 119 -2.88 -3.41 -11.40
C ASP A 119 -3.00 -4.82 -10.82
N GLN A 120 -2.73 -4.94 -9.52
CA GLN A 120 -2.83 -6.19 -8.78
C GLN A 120 -3.43 -5.98 -7.41
N CYS A 121 -4.21 -6.94 -6.92
CA CYS A 121 -4.70 -6.95 -5.56
C CYS A 121 -3.73 -7.71 -4.65
N ILE A 122 -3.12 -7.00 -3.69
CA ILE A 122 -2.18 -7.61 -2.73
C ILE A 122 -2.81 -8.73 -1.91
N MET A 123 -4.12 -8.65 -1.57
CA MET A 123 -4.83 -9.72 -0.87
C MET A 123 -4.93 -10.98 -1.75
N ARG A 124 -5.30 -10.81 -3.02
CA ARG A 124 -5.41 -11.94 -3.98
C ARG A 124 -4.04 -12.61 -4.17
N GLU A 125 -2.99 -11.83 -4.34
CA GLU A 125 -1.63 -12.35 -4.48
C GLU A 125 -1.11 -13.01 -3.20
N HIS A 126 -1.39 -12.43 -2.03
CA HIS A 126 -1.07 -13.05 -0.75
C HIS A 126 -1.76 -14.41 -0.59
N ILE A 127 -3.07 -14.50 -0.89
CA ILE A 127 -3.82 -15.75 -0.85
C ILE A 127 -3.20 -16.79 -1.79
N ARG A 128 -2.90 -16.41 -3.03
CA ARG A 128 -2.32 -17.28 -4.06
C ARG A 128 -0.94 -17.82 -3.67
N LEU A 129 -0.14 -17.04 -2.95
CA LEU A 129 1.23 -17.40 -2.60
C LEU A 129 1.35 -18.15 -1.28
N PHE A 130 0.52 -17.81 -0.28
CA PHE A 130 0.71 -18.28 1.10
C PHE A 130 -0.47 -19.10 1.64
N ASN A 131 -1.64 -19.02 1.01
CA ASN A 131 -2.84 -19.74 1.47
C ASN A 131 -3.33 -20.79 0.47
N SER A 132 -2.64 -21.00 -0.65
CA SER A 132 -2.90 -22.12 -1.54
C SER A 132 -2.33 -23.41 -0.92
N LYS A 133 -3.22 -24.29 -0.46
CA LYS A 133 -2.91 -25.67 -0.10
C LYS A 133 -2.46 -26.48 -1.30
#